data_AF-A0A059F8A2-F1
#
_entry.id   AF-A0A059F8A2-F1
#
_cell.length_a   1.000
_cell.length_b   1.000
_cell.length_c   1.000
_cell.angle_alpha   90.00
_cell.angle_beta   90.00
_cell.angle_gamma   90.00
#
_symmetry.space_group_name_H-M   'P 1'
#
loop_
_entity.id
_entity.type
_entity.pdbx_description
1 polymer ?
#
loop_
_entity_poly.entity_id
_entity_poly.type
_entity_poly.pdbx_seq_one_letter_code
_entity_poly.pdbx_strand_id
1 'polypeptide(L)'
;MANKSHAVFGIAAILVLAGNAQAESPAALAWVQDPDSIIRVDGSDAGTSANFYSFSRLIHSSGGPGPILIFNCQAMSTGQHSLNAAVQLDPDNAYEENPSERLHLLNVSVTLTIDGSKKSERFKYHPASSKIIPHNKAVAKQLYNAVVQGSDVSLKVKGKTYDLALPGKDPVFVSFAKTCPTTNGGKFDPAIVEQAGIAATADPN
;
A
#
# COMPACT_ATOMS: atom_id res chain seq x y z
N MET A 1 8.33 8.38 -86.90
CA MET A 1 8.12 9.83 -86.69
C MET A 1 6.73 10.04 -86.13
N ALA A 2 6.63 10.35 -84.84
CA ALA A 2 5.46 10.94 -84.20
C ALA A 2 5.92 11.56 -82.88
N ASN A 3 5.83 12.88 -82.78
CA ASN A 3 6.05 13.67 -81.58
C ASN A 3 4.71 13.74 -80.83
N LYS A 4 4.69 13.55 -79.51
CA LYS A 4 3.66 14.12 -78.61
C LYS A 4 3.97 13.91 -77.13
N SER A 5 4.00 15.07 -76.45
CA SER A 5 3.37 15.35 -75.16
C SER A 5 4.02 14.84 -73.87
N HIS A 6 4.62 15.81 -73.16
CA HIS A 6 4.87 15.79 -71.73
C HIS A 6 3.56 15.64 -70.94
N ALA A 7 3.54 14.70 -69.99
CA ALA A 7 2.59 14.65 -68.89
C ALA A 7 3.36 14.71 -67.57
N VAL A 8 3.13 15.79 -66.83
CA VAL A 8 3.58 16.02 -65.46
C VAL A 8 2.72 15.13 -64.55
N PHE A 9 3.33 14.19 -63.83
CA PHE A 9 2.68 13.47 -62.73
C PHE A 9 3.30 13.93 -61.41
N GLY A 10 2.53 14.73 -60.67
CA GLY A 10 2.86 15.14 -59.31
C GLY A 10 2.82 13.94 -58.37
N ILE A 11 3.90 13.77 -57.60
CA ILE A 11 3.98 12.78 -56.53
C ILE A 11 3.28 13.37 -55.31
N ALA A 12 2.09 12.84 -54.99
CA ALA A 12 1.45 13.10 -53.72
C ALA A 12 2.20 12.32 -52.62
N ALA A 13 2.94 13.03 -51.78
CA ALA A 13 3.53 12.47 -50.58
C ALA A 13 2.42 12.20 -49.56
N ILE A 14 2.06 10.93 -49.39
CA ILE A 14 1.23 10.48 -48.27
C ILE A 14 2.11 10.52 -47.03
N LEU A 15 1.96 11.56 -46.22
CA LEU A 15 2.56 11.66 -44.90
C LEU A 15 1.80 10.71 -43.97
N VAL A 16 2.31 9.49 -43.79
CA VAL A 16 1.85 8.60 -42.73
C VAL A 16 2.31 9.21 -41.42
N LEU A 17 1.40 9.89 -40.72
CA LEU A 17 1.58 10.25 -39.32
C LEU A 17 1.58 8.94 -38.53
N ALA A 18 2.78 8.39 -38.32
CA ALA A 18 2.99 7.39 -37.28
C ALA A 18 2.69 8.09 -35.95
N GLY A 19 1.47 7.91 -35.46
CA GLY A 19 1.13 8.22 -34.08
C GLY A 19 2.01 7.35 -33.21
N ASN A 20 2.96 7.97 -32.51
CA ASN A 20 3.69 7.33 -31.43
C ASN A 20 2.65 7.00 -30.36
N ALA A 21 2.10 5.78 -30.40
CA ALA A 21 1.54 5.16 -29.23
C ALA A 21 2.70 4.96 -28.26
N GLN A 22 2.94 5.97 -27.42
CA GLN A 22 3.77 5.84 -26.26
C GLN A 22 3.07 4.78 -25.40
N ALA A 23 3.55 3.54 -25.47
CA ALA A 23 3.20 2.53 -24.50
C ALA A 23 3.47 3.16 -23.13
N GLU A 24 2.43 3.36 -22.32
CA GLU A 24 2.61 3.74 -20.93
C GLU A 24 3.56 2.70 -20.33
N SER A 25 4.78 3.14 -20.01
CA SER A 25 5.70 2.29 -19.28
C SER A 25 4.97 1.84 -18.02
N PRO A 26 4.97 0.55 -17.67
CA PRO A 26 4.39 0.09 -16.41
C PRO A 26 4.90 1.00 -15.29
N ALA A 27 3.99 1.55 -14.49
CA ALA A 27 4.37 2.42 -13.38
C ALA A 27 5.39 1.68 -12.52
N ALA A 28 6.51 2.33 -12.18
CA ALA A 28 7.54 1.69 -11.38
C ALA A 28 6.96 1.29 -10.02
N LEU A 29 7.33 0.09 -9.52
CA LEU A 29 6.94 -0.34 -8.19
C LEU A 29 7.46 0.66 -7.15
N ALA A 30 6.54 1.19 -6.32
CA ALA A 30 6.87 2.18 -5.30
C ALA A 30 6.00 2.02 -4.05
N TRP A 31 6.51 2.48 -2.91
CA TRP A 31 5.73 2.67 -1.70
C TRP A 31 5.06 4.04 -1.71
N VAL A 32 3.76 4.05 -1.39
CA VAL A 32 2.97 5.27 -1.22
C VAL A 32 2.59 5.38 0.25
N GLN A 33 2.72 6.58 0.82
CA GLN A 33 2.25 6.86 2.17
C GLN A 33 0.83 7.41 2.11
N ASP A 34 -0.08 6.77 2.85
CA ASP A 34 -1.42 7.30 3.07
C ASP A 34 -1.39 8.41 4.13
N PRO A 35 -2.40 9.31 4.16
CA PRO A 35 -2.50 10.32 5.20
C PRO A 35 -2.43 9.70 6.61
N ASP A 36 -1.60 10.30 7.47
CA ASP A 36 -1.53 9.88 8.86
C ASP A 36 -2.89 10.08 9.55
N SER A 37 -3.29 9.14 10.39
CA SER A 37 -4.49 9.29 11.22
C SER A 37 -4.13 9.35 12.69
N ILE A 38 -4.77 10.29 13.40
CA ILE A 38 -4.65 10.42 14.85
C ILE A 38 -6.06 10.43 15.42
N ILE A 39 -6.33 9.46 16.29
CA ILE A 39 -7.51 9.48 17.15
C ILE A 39 -7.06 10.00 18.51
N ARG A 40 -7.65 11.10 18.97
CA ARG A 40 -7.47 11.64 20.32
C ARG A 40 -8.77 11.48 21.10
N VAL A 41 -8.67 10.99 22.32
CA VAL A 41 -9.81 10.89 23.23
C VAL A 41 -9.42 11.53 24.55
N ASP A 42 -10.17 12.54 24.94
CA ASP A 42 -10.04 13.15 26.26
C ASP A 42 -10.65 12.19 27.29
N GLY A 43 -9.86 11.87 28.32
CA GLY A 43 -10.39 11.19 29.50
C GLY A 43 -11.23 12.16 30.33
N SER A 44 -11.93 11.67 31.36
CA SER A 44 -12.75 12.47 32.28
C SER A 44 -11.95 13.40 33.21
N ASP A 45 -10.72 13.78 32.85
CA ASP A 45 -9.87 14.66 33.64
C ASP A 45 -10.03 16.11 33.16
N ALA A 46 -9.97 17.08 34.07
CA ALA A 46 -10.22 18.50 33.80
C ALA A 46 -9.02 19.22 33.16
N GLY A 47 -7.97 18.49 32.75
CA GLY A 47 -6.81 19.02 32.04
C GLY A 47 -7.07 19.32 30.57
N THR A 48 -6.23 20.17 29.96
CA THR A 48 -6.38 20.65 28.56
C THR A 48 -5.72 19.74 27.52
N SER A 49 -5.29 18.53 27.88
CA SER A 49 -4.56 17.61 26.99
C SER A 49 -5.25 16.26 26.89
N ALA A 50 -5.32 15.71 25.67
CA ALA A 50 -5.83 14.36 25.44
C ALA A 50 -5.03 13.31 26.22
N ASN A 51 -5.72 12.60 27.11
CA ASN A 51 -5.15 11.52 27.93
C ASN A 51 -4.87 10.24 27.11
N PHE A 52 -5.55 10.09 25.98
CA PHE A 52 -5.34 8.97 25.06
C PHE A 52 -5.18 9.45 23.63
N TYR A 53 -4.14 8.96 22.95
CA TYR A 53 -4.04 9.06 21.50
C TYR A 53 -3.63 7.72 20.87
N SER A 54 -4.06 7.53 19.64
CA SER A 54 -3.63 6.45 18.75
C SER A 54 -3.24 7.07 17.41
N PHE A 55 -1.94 7.13 17.14
CA PHE A 55 -1.37 7.52 15.86
C PHE A 55 -1.25 6.29 14.96
N SER A 56 -1.60 6.43 13.68
CA SER A 56 -1.48 5.41 12.66
C SER A 56 -0.81 6.01 11.42
N ARG A 57 0.28 5.41 10.97
CA ARG A 57 0.90 5.70 9.67
C ARG A 57 0.79 4.48 8.78
N LEU A 58 0.27 4.68 7.57
CA LEU A 58 0.11 3.61 6.59
C LEU A 58 1.00 3.86 5.38
N ILE A 59 1.60 2.79 4.87
CA ILE A 59 2.20 2.75 3.54
C ILE A 59 1.66 1.56 2.77
N HIS A 60 1.55 1.67 1.46
CA HIS A 60 1.13 0.57 0.60
C HIS A 60 1.98 0.47 -0.68
N SER A 61 2.09 -0.74 -1.21
CA SER A 61 2.76 -0.99 -2.50
C SER A 61 1.89 -0.54 -3.67
N SER A 62 2.49 0.06 -4.69
CA SER A 62 1.80 0.58 -5.88
C SER A 62 2.57 0.28 -7.17
N GLY A 63 1.92 0.47 -8.32
CA GLY A 63 2.52 0.33 -9.66
C GLY A 63 2.64 -1.11 -10.18
N GLY A 64 2.33 -2.11 -9.36
CA GLY A 64 2.41 -3.53 -9.73
C GLY A 64 1.06 -4.11 -10.18
N PRO A 65 1.06 -5.17 -11.01
CA PRO A 65 -0.17 -5.87 -11.43
C PRO A 65 -0.72 -6.84 -10.37
N GLY A 66 -0.06 -6.92 -9.20
CA GLY A 66 -0.35 -7.89 -8.15
C GLY A 66 -1.11 -7.30 -6.96
N PRO A 67 -1.34 -8.11 -5.91
CA PRO A 67 -1.95 -7.64 -4.67
C PRO A 67 -1.19 -6.46 -4.05
N ILE A 68 -1.94 -5.58 -3.40
CA ILE A 68 -1.38 -4.45 -2.67
C ILE A 68 -1.06 -4.90 -1.25
N LEU A 69 0.22 -4.85 -0.86
CA LEU A 69 0.66 -4.99 0.52
C LEU A 69 0.56 -3.64 1.22
N ILE A 70 -0.10 -3.61 2.37
CA ILE A 70 -0.29 -2.44 3.21
C ILE A 70 0.40 -2.71 4.55
N PHE A 71 1.28 -1.81 4.97
CA PHE A 71 1.79 -1.77 6.34
C PHE A 71 1.13 -0.65 7.10
N ASN A 72 0.78 -0.92 8.36
CA ASN A 72 0.32 0.08 9.29
C ASN A 72 1.18 0.05 10.55
N CYS A 73 1.83 1.17 10.87
CA CYS A 73 2.43 1.36 12.16
C CYS A 73 1.50 2.14 13.08
N GLN A 74 1.17 1.55 14.22
CA GLN A 74 0.37 2.18 15.25
C GLN A 74 1.22 2.50 16.48
N ALA A 75 1.07 3.72 17.01
CA ALA A 75 1.66 4.17 18.26
C ALA A 75 0.59 4.75 19.18
N MET A 76 0.55 4.28 20.43
CA MET A 76 -0.44 4.70 21.42
C MET A 76 0.21 5.51 22.54
N SER A 77 -0.56 6.40 23.17
CA SER A 77 -0.13 7.18 24.34
C SER A 77 0.35 6.31 25.51
N THR A 78 -0.10 5.05 25.59
CA THR A 78 0.34 4.05 26.59
C THR A 78 1.76 3.53 26.36
N GLY A 79 2.45 3.97 25.29
CA GLY A 79 3.76 3.46 24.88
C GLY A 79 3.69 2.14 24.11
N GLN A 80 2.48 1.63 23.82
CA GLN A 80 2.32 0.45 22.97
C GLN A 80 2.53 0.82 21.50
N HIS A 81 3.32 0.00 20.81
CA HIS A 81 3.58 0.12 19.38
C HIS A 81 3.29 -1.19 18.67
N SER A 82 2.76 -1.13 17.46
CA SER A 82 2.55 -2.32 16.65
C SER A 82 2.73 -2.08 15.17
N LEU A 83 3.34 -3.06 14.50
CA LEU A 83 3.32 -3.20 13.06
C LEU A 83 2.22 -4.19 12.69
N ASN A 84 1.30 -3.75 11.84
CA ASN A 84 0.26 -4.56 11.24
C ASN A 84 0.47 -4.61 9.71
N ALA A 85 -0.02 -5.68 9.09
CA ALA A 85 0.00 -5.81 7.64
C ALA A 85 -1.40 -6.21 7.16
N ALA A 86 -1.75 -5.79 5.95
CA ALA A 86 -2.92 -6.27 5.23
C ALA A 86 -2.53 -6.47 3.76
N VAL A 87 -3.23 -7.36 3.07
CA VAL A 87 -3.03 -7.56 1.63
C VAL A 87 -4.38 -7.44 0.96
N GLN A 88 -4.50 -6.50 0.02
CA GLN A 88 -5.66 -6.40 -0.86
C GLN A 88 -5.40 -7.26 -2.10
N LEU A 89 -6.15 -8.37 -2.22
CA LEU A 89 -5.91 -9.38 -3.26
C LEU A 89 -6.29 -8.89 -4.65
N ASP A 90 -7.32 -8.05 -4.74
CA ASP A 90 -7.78 -7.41 -5.97
C ASP A 90 -7.40 -5.91 -5.93
N PRO A 91 -6.33 -5.49 -6.63
CA PRO A 91 -5.83 -4.12 -6.57
C PRO A 91 -6.82 -3.10 -7.16
N ASP A 92 -7.72 -3.53 -8.06
CA ASP A 92 -8.69 -2.65 -8.72
C ASP A 92 -9.99 -2.48 -7.91
N ASN A 93 -10.09 -3.13 -6.75
CA ASN A 93 -11.26 -3.08 -5.90
C ASN A 93 -11.42 -1.68 -5.26
N ALA A 94 -12.48 -0.97 -5.66
CA ALA A 94 -12.83 0.37 -5.19
C ALA A 94 -13.81 0.37 -4.00
N TYR A 95 -13.91 -0.73 -3.24
CA TYR A 95 -14.79 -0.77 -2.08
C TYR A 95 -14.32 0.23 -1.01
N GLU A 96 -15.18 1.20 -0.73
CA GLU A 96 -15.07 2.07 0.44
C GLU A 96 -15.99 1.56 1.55
N GLU A 97 -15.45 1.47 2.75
CA GLU A 97 -16.19 0.95 3.90
C GLU A 97 -17.13 2.02 4.45
N ASN A 98 -18.40 1.66 4.65
CA ASN A 98 -19.31 2.48 5.45
C ASN A 98 -18.94 2.33 6.94
N PRO A 99 -18.52 3.40 7.63
CA PRO A 99 -18.08 3.33 9.03
C PRO A 99 -19.19 2.93 10.01
N SER A 100 -20.45 2.95 9.60
CA SER A 100 -21.60 2.54 10.43
C SER A 100 -21.92 1.05 10.36
N GLU A 101 -21.33 0.31 9.42
CA GLU A 101 -21.63 -1.11 9.20
C GLU A 101 -20.62 -2.01 9.92
N ARG A 102 -21.11 -3.08 10.53
CA ARG A 102 -20.22 -4.07 11.17
C ARG A 102 -19.49 -4.87 10.09
N LEU A 103 -18.16 -4.76 10.07
CA LEU A 103 -17.30 -5.55 9.19
C LEU A 103 -17.59 -7.06 9.25
N HIS A 104 -17.98 -7.63 8.11
CA HIS A 104 -18.15 -9.06 7.95
C HIS A 104 -16.80 -9.72 7.59
N LEU A 105 -16.08 -10.17 8.61
CA LEU A 105 -14.76 -10.81 8.45
C LEU A 105 -14.87 -12.33 8.54
N LEU A 106 -14.46 -13.01 7.47
CA LEU A 106 -14.39 -14.47 7.40
C LEU A 106 -12.99 -14.96 7.79
N ASN A 107 -12.87 -16.19 8.30
CA ASN A 107 -11.57 -16.82 8.47
C ASN A 107 -11.14 -17.52 7.19
N VAL A 108 -9.87 -17.36 6.80
CA VAL A 108 -9.27 -18.04 5.65
C VAL A 108 -7.89 -18.59 6.00
N SER A 109 -7.56 -19.74 5.43
CA SER A 109 -6.20 -20.29 5.48
C SER A 109 -5.41 -19.78 4.28
N VAL A 110 -4.21 -19.26 4.53
CA VAL A 110 -3.32 -18.73 3.50
C VAL A 110 -2.00 -19.47 3.60
N THR A 111 -1.48 -19.95 2.47
CA THR A 111 -0.09 -20.42 2.40
C THR A 111 0.79 -19.24 2.03
N LEU A 112 1.58 -18.75 2.98
CA LEU A 112 2.60 -17.74 2.76
C LEU A 112 3.89 -18.43 2.33
N THR A 113 4.44 -18.00 1.19
CA THR A 113 5.75 -18.43 0.70
C THR A 113 6.68 -17.23 0.69
N ILE A 114 7.82 -17.33 1.37
CA ILE A 114 8.89 -16.32 1.34
C ILE A 114 10.17 -17.04 0.95
N ASP A 115 10.81 -16.66 -0.14
CA ASP A 115 12.02 -17.30 -0.69
C ASP A 115 11.90 -18.83 -0.79
N GLY A 116 10.73 -19.31 -1.24
CA GLY A 116 10.43 -20.74 -1.37
C GLY A 116 10.05 -21.46 -0.07
N SER A 117 10.25 -20.84 1.10
CA SER A 117 9.81 -21.39 2.39
C SER A 117 8.32 -21.20 2.59
N LYS A 118 7.59 -22.30 2.75
CA LYS A 118 6.12 -22.32 2.83
C LYS A 118 5.63 -22.46 4.26
N LYS A 119 4.68 -21.62 4.65
CA LYS A 119 4.00 -21.71 5.94
C LYS A 119 2.50 -21.47 5.79
N SER A 120 1.69 -22.31 6.42
CA SER A 120 0.25 -22.09 6.49
C SER A 120 -0.08 -21.17 7.68
N GLU A 121 -0.81 -20.11 7.41
CA GLU A 121 -1.18 -19.08 8.38
C GLU A 121 -2.68 -18.78 8.29
N ARG A 122 -3.27 -18.31 9.39
CA ARG A 122 -4.68 -17.91 9.44
C ARG A 122 -4.82 -16.41 9.23
N PHE A 123 -5.75 -16.02 8.37
CA PHE A 123 -6.10 -14.63 8.09
C PHE A 123 -7.59 -14.38 8.29
N LYS A 124 -7.94 -13.14 8.61
CA LYS A 124 -9.27 -12.58 8.40
C LYS A 124 -9.39 -12.14 6.95
N TYR A 125 -10.53 -12.37 6.32
CA TYR A 125 -10.83 -12.01 4.94
C TYR A 125 -12.08 -11.15 4.91
N HIS A 126 -11.99 -9.98 4.29
CA HIS A 126 -13.11 -9.12 4.00
C HIS A 126 -13.57 -9.33 2.55
N PRO A 127 -14.74 -9.95 2.31
CA PRO A 127 -15.15 -10.31 0.95
C PRO A 127 -15.33 -9.12 0.00
N ALA A 128 -15.88 -8.01 0.48
CA ALA A 128 -16.24 -6.88 -0.37
C ALA A 128 -15.00 -6.09 -0.84
N SER A 129 -13.97 -5.97 0.02
CA SER A 129 -12.72 -5.27 -0.33
C SER A 129 -11.60 -6.19 -0.80
N SER A 130 -11.83 -7.50 -0.83
CA SER A 130 -10.83 -8.54 -1.09
C SER A 130 -9.62 -8.54 -0.13
N LYS A 131 -9.67 -7.78 0.97
CA LYS A 131 -8.55 -7.63 1.90
C LYS A 131 -8.41 -8.85 2.81
N ILE A 132 -7.18 -9.29 3.02
CA ILE A 132 -6.80 -10.26 4.05
C ILE A 132 -5.89 -9.62 5.09
N ILE A 133 -6.10 -9.97 6.36
CA ILE A 133 -5.34 -9.47 7.51
C ILE A 133 -4.86 -10.68 8.33
N PRO A 134 -3.56 -10.86 8.57
CA PRO A 134 -3.06 -12.00 9.34
C PRO A 134 -3.55 -11.92 10.78
N HIS A 135 -3.96 -13.06 11.34
CA HIS A 135 -4.27 -13.14 12.78
C HIS A 135 -3.00 -13.02 13.62
N ASN A 136 -1.90 -13.60 13.14
CA ASN A 136 -0.62 -13.59 13.84
C ASN A 136 0.19 -12.34 13.45
N LYS A 137 0.45 -11.47 14.43
CA LYS A 137 1.26 -10.25 14.25
C LYS A 137 2.69 -10.53 13.76
N ALA A 138 3.23 -11.72 14.03
CA ALA A 138 4.55 -12.11 13.52
C ALA A 138 4.61 -12.13 11.98
N VAL A 139 3.48 -12.39 11.31
CA VAL A 139 3.41 -12.38 9.84
C VAL A 139 3.67 -10.98 9.29
N ALA A 140 3.19 -9.92 9.94
CA ALA A 140 3.49 -8.55 9.52
C ALA A 140 5.00 -8.26 9.57
N LYS A 141 5.68 -8.74 10.61
CA LYS A 141 7.14 -8.63 10.72
C LYS A 141 7.88 -9.46 9.67
N GLN A 142 7.40 -10.67 9.36
CA GLN A 142 7.97 -11.50 8.31
C GLN A 142 7.87 -10.83 6.93
N LEU A 143 6.70 -10.28 6.59
CA LEU A 143 6.49 -9.53 5.35
C LEU A 143 7.36 -8.28 5.29
N TYR A 144 7.47 -7.54 6.39
CA TYR A 144 8.37 -6.38 6.46
C TYR A 144 9.83 -6.76 6.22
N ASN A 145 10.30 -7.84 6.88
CA ASN A 145 11.65 -8.33 6.69
C ASN A 145 11.90 -8.82 5.26
N ALA A 146 10.91 -9.43 4.62
CA ALA A 146 10.98 -9.83 3.22
C ALA A 146 11.25 -8.60 2.32
N VAL A 147 10.57 -7.46 2.55
CA VAL A 147 10.86 -6.21 1.84
C VAL A 147 12.29 -5.72 2.11
N VAL A 148 12.74 -5.77 3.37
CA VAL A 148 14.10 -5.35 3.74
C VAL A 148 15.18 -6.17 3.02
N GLN A 149 14.93 -7.47 2.86
CA GLN A 149 15.82 -8.46 2.26
C GLN A 149 15.70 -8.52 0.73
N GLY A 150 14.61 -7.98 0.15
CA GLY A 150 14.31 -8.13 -1.28
C GLY A 150 13.85 -9.55 -1.62
N SER A 151 13.20 -10.24 -0.68
CA SER A 151 12.71 -11.60 -0.83
C SER A 151 11.48 -11.67 -1.70
N ASP A 152 11.35 -12.78 -2.45
CA ASP A 152 10.14 -13.07 -3.21
C ASP A 152 9.04 -13.56 -2.28
N VAL A 153 7.85 -12.96 -2.39
CA VAL A 153 6.70 -13.30 -1.54
C VAL A 153 5.51 -13.70 -2.39
N SER A 154 4.91 -14.84 -2.07
CA SER A 154 3.64 -15.26 -2.68
C SER A 154 2.65 -15.81 -1.66
N LEU A 155 1.37 -15.66 -1.97
CA LEU A 155 0.26 -16.08 -1.14
C LEU A 155 -0.64 -17.02 -1.92
N LYS A 156 -0.91 -18.21 -1.37
CA LYS A 156 -1.99 -19.07 -1.87
C LYS A 156 -3.23 -18.89 -1.02
N VAL A 157 -4.29 -18.34 -1.62
CA VAL A 157 -5.58 -18.06 -0.96
C VAL A 157 -6.70 -18.68 -1.79
N LYS A 158 -7.53 -19.53 -1.15
CA LYS A 158 -8.69 -20.19 -1.82
C LYS A 158 -8.33 -20.86 -3.16
N GLY A 159 -7.16 -21.50 -3.22
CA GLY A 159 -6.69 -22.22 -4.40
C GLY A 159 -5.98 -21.35 -5.46
N LYS A 160 -6.06 -20.02 -5.38
CA LYS A 160 -5.34 -19.10 -6.25
C LYS A 160 -4.02 -18.67 -5.61
N THR A 161 -2.95 -18.59 -6.41
CA THR A 161 -1.66 -18.05 -5.99
C THR A 161 -1.55 -16.61 -6.46
N TYR A 162 -1.05 -15.74 -5.60
CA TYR A 162 -0.78 -14.35 -5.88
C TYR A 162 0.67 -14.05 -5.53
N ASP A 163 1.45 -13.57 -6.49
CA ASP A 163 2.80 -13.09 -6.24
C ASP A 163 2.73 -11.61 -5.86
N LEU A 164 3.34 -11.25 -4.74
CA LEU A 164 3.35 -9.88 -4.25
C LEU A 164 4.49 -9.16 -4.97
N ALA A 165 4.15 -8.22 -5.85
CA ALA A 165 5.11 -7.36 -6.51
C ALA A 165 5.60 -6.27 -5.52
N LEU A 166 6.47 -6.68 -4.58
CA LEU A 166 6.92 -5.81 -3.49
C LEU A 166 7.95 -4.78 -4.01
N PRO A 167 7.71 -3.47 -3.82
CA PRO A 167 8.73 -2.47 -4.08
C PRO A 167 9.91 -2.65 -3.13
N GLY A 168 11.11 -2.34 -3.61
CA GLY A 168 12.31 -2.31 -2.78
C GLY A 168 12.26 -1.19 -1.73
N LYS A 169 13.38 -1.01 -1.02
CA LYS A 169 13.54 0.08 -0.03
C LYS A 169 13.68 1.43 -0.74
N ASP A 170 12.59 2.17 -0.82
CA ASP A 170 12.58 3.56 -1.29
C ASP A 170 12.54 4.56 -0.10
N PRO A 171 12.59 5.88 -0.36
CA PRO A 171 12.54 6.88 0.71
C PRO A 171 11.28 6.81 1.59
N VAL A 172 10.13 6.41 1.03
CA VAL A 172 8.86 6.30 1.76
C VAL A 172 8.93 5.14 2.75
N PHE A 173 9.40 3.97 2.30
CA PHE A 173 9.60 2.81 3.18
C PHE A 173 10.60 3.11 4.31
N VAL A 174 11.71 3.78 3.99
CA VAL A 174 12.72 4.16 4.99
C VAL A 174 12.16 5.16 6.00
N SER A 175 11.34 6.13 5.55
CA SER A 175 10.65 7.07 6.44
C SER A 175 9.68 6.36 7.39
N PHE A 176 8.84 5.47 6.85
CA PHE A 176 7.94 4.62 7.63
C PHE A 176 8.69 3.80 8.69
N ALA A 177 9.80 3.17 8.31
CA ALA A 177 10.61 2.35 9.20
C ALA A 177 11.22 3.13 10.38
N LYS A 178 11.48 4.44 10.22
CA LYS A 178 11.96 5.32 11.30
C LYS A 178 10.85 5.67 12.29
N THR A 179 9.63 5.87 11.77
CA THR A 179 8.45 6.18 12.58
C THR A 179 7.92 4.96 13.32
N CYS A 180 8.25 3.74 12.86
CA CYS A 180 7.78 2.51 13.48
C CYS A 180 8.81 1.88 14.43
N PRO A 181 8.61 1.92 15.77
CA PRO A 181 9.61 1.39 16.71
C PRO A 181 9.84 -0.11 16.57
N THR A 182 8.82 -0.82 16.10
CA THR A 182 8.81 -2.28 15.97
C THR A 182 9.61 -2.82 14.77
N THR A 183 10.07 -1.95 13.86
CA THR A 183 10.75 -2.37 12.63
C THR A 183 12.27 -2.40 12.71
N ASN A 184 12.92 -1.71 13.66
CA ASN A 184 14.39 -1.78 13.87
C ASN A 184 14.91 -1.03 15.13
N GLY A 185 14.17 -1.01 16.24
CA GLY A 185 14.64 -0.31 17.45
C GLY A 185 14.67 1.22 17.32
N GLY A 186 13.97 1.76 16.32
CA GLY A 186 13.70 3.19 16.23
C GLY A 186 12.95 3.67 17.45
N LYS A 187 13.27 4.86 17.95
CA LYS A 187 12.44 5.52 18.96
C LYS A 187 11.32 6.24 18.22
N PHE A 188 10.08 6.03 18.64
CA PHE A 188 8.97 6.85 18.17
C PHE A 188 9.28 8.30 18.52
N ASP A 189 9.22 9.20 17.54
CA ASP A 189 9.36 10.64 17.77
C ASP A 189 7.98 11.23 18.05
N PRO A 190 7.68 11.67 19.29
CA PRO A 190 6.39 12.25 19.63
C PRO A 190 6.06 13.54 18.85
N ALA A 191 7.07 14.25 18.33
CA ALA A 191 6.86 15.45 17.51
C ALA A 191 6.07 15.16 16.23
N ILE A 192 6.07 13.91 15.75
CA ILE A 192 5.26 13.46 14.60
C ILE A 192 3.76 13.61 14.91
N VAL A 193 3.34 13.41 16.17
CA VAL A 193 1.93 13.55 16.59
C VAL A 193 1.49 15.01 16.60
N GLU A 194 2.41 15.94 16.90
CA GLU A 194 2.16 17.38 16.83
C GLU A 194 2.03 17.83 15.37
N GLN A 195 2.94 17.39 14.49
CA GLN A 195 2.91 17.71 13.06
C GLN A 195 1.65 17.15 12.36
N ALA A 196 1.28 15.90 12.63
CA ALA A 196 0.07 15.30 12.08
C ALA A 196 -1.21 15.90 12.71
N GLY A 197 -1.16 16.41 13.95
CA GLY A 197 -2.25 17.18 14.57
C GLY A 197 -2.48 18.55 13.95
N ILE A 198 -1.44 19.18 13.38
CA ILE A 198 -1.56 20.42 12.59
C ILE A 198 -2.21 20.13 11.23
N ALA A 199 -1.96 18.96 10.63
CA ALA A 199 -2.62 18.56 9.38
C ALA A 199 -4.11 18.21 9.57
N ALA A 200 -4.49 17.59 10.69
CA ALA A 200 -5.88 17.23 10.99
C ALA A 200 -6.76 18.41 11.43
N THR A 201 -6.20 19.61 11.60
CA THR A 201 -6.96 20.84 11.92
C THR A 201 -7.06 21.79 10.73
N ALA A 202 -6.55 21.41 9.56
CA ALA A 202 -6.76 22.12 8.31
C ALA A 202 -7.96 21.52 7.54
N ASP A 203 -9.13 21.47 8.17
CA ASP A 203 -10.41 21.41 7.46
C ASP A 203 -11.01 22.82 7.49
N PRO A 204 -11.03 23.56 6.37
CA PRO A 204 -11.66 24.87 6.31
C PRO A 204 -13.14 24.69 6.01
N ASN A 205 -13.96 24.56 7.05
CA ASN A 205 -15.37 24.91 6.99
C ASN A 205 -15.70 25.93 8.08
#